data_AF-A0AA97AZL6-F1
#
_entry.id   AF-A0AA97AZL6-F1
#
_cell.length_a   1.000
_cell.length_b   1.000
_cell.length_c   1.000
_cell.angle_alpha   90.00
_cell.angle_beta   90.00
_cell.angle_gamma   90.00
#
_symmetry.space_group_name_H-M   'P 1'
#
loop_
_entity.id
_entity.type
_entity.pdbx_description
1 polymer ?
#
loop_
_entity_poly.entity_id
_entity_poly.type
_entity_poly.pdbx_seq_one_letter_code
_entity_poly.pdbx_strand_id
1 'polypeptide(L)'
;MFRADGRVRHGMAVVVEGNTIRRMAPDAQVPVLPGDWEVACHGRLVAPGLVDCHTHLVNGQLLPPTGHFLMLPPRERLDRLRHVARLLTNEDVEALTRYAAARALRHGVTLAVEHLSCQDVAGGLAAQARAAEAVGLRLVTSHSTHGLDGAAQAQAWLDANADFTRAHRDHPLVRGALGFHASFTCDDALLRRIAELSRVLDAPTVFHLAESEDDLASTYSQHGKRVVPRLDALGLLGPRAIAGYARVLDSAEAELLEQSGAFVALAAGACARWSAARTPWTRCCRGSTCWGSAPGAMAASRTNCSPRWWACCASPVPAGCRTWMGRWRTCSSTARRSCARGCSACPPGAWRRGASRTSSSMTSCPPRIRRRATRPICSGSWRIRRWGGPS
;
A
#
# COMPACT_ATOMS: atom_id res chain seq x y z
N MET A 1 -16.86 -17.02 -0.05
CA MET A 1 -16.48 -15.78 0.66
C MET A 1 -15.33 -16.07 1.62
N PHE A 2 -14.19 -15.39 1.46
CA PHE A 2 -13.05 -15.43 2.39
C PHE A 2 -13.25 -14.40 3.51
N ARG A 3 -13.12 -14.83 4.76
CA ARG A 3 -13.24 -13.95 5.92
C ARG A 3 -11.86 -13.56 6.47
N ALA A 4 -11.84 -12.45 7.19
CA ALA A 4 -10.68 -12.01 7.96
C ALA A 4 -10.21 -13.03 9.02
N ASP A 5 -11.06 -13.99 9.40
CA ASP A 5 -10.69 -15.11 10.28
C ASP A 5 -10.02 -16.27 9.54
N GLY A 6 -9.68 -16.10 8.26
CA GLY A 6 -9.00 -17.10 7.44
C GLY A 6 -9.90 -18.24 6.95
N ARG A 7 -11.20 -18.23 7.31
CA ARG A 7 -12.15 -19.27 6.91
C ARG A 7 -12.84 -18.90 5.60
N VAL A 8 -13.18 -19.93 4.83
CA VAL A 8 -14.00 -19.81 3.62
C VAL A 8 -15.42 -20.25 3.95
N ARG A 9 -16.41 -19.45 3.55
CA ARG A 9 -17.83 -19.80 3.59
C ARG A 9 -18.38 -19.92 2.17
N HIS A 10 -19.07 -21.01 1.89
CA HIS A 10 -19.71 -21.30 0.60
C HIS A 10 -21.15 -20.80 0.58
N GLY A 11 -21.70 -20.55 -0.62
CA GLY A 11 -23.10 -20.15 -0.79
C GLY A 11 -23.50 -18.88 -0.05
N MET A 12 -22.64 -17.87 -0.04
CA MET A 12 -22.86 -16.60 0.66
C MET A 12 -23.16 -15.48 -0.33
N ALA A 13 -24.12 -14.63 0.00
CA ALA A 13 -24.38 -13.34 -0.64
C ALA A 13 -23.92 -12.19 0.25
N VAL A 14 -23.54 -11.08 -0.41
CA VAL A 14 -23.17 -9.83 0.26
C VAL A 14 -23.94 -8.68 -0.34
N VAL A 15 -24.73 -8.04 0.52
CA VAL A 15 -25.59 -6.91 0.18
C VAL A 15 -24.83 -5.63 0.48
N VAL A 16 -24.79 -4.76 -0.51
CA VAL A 16 -24.09 -3.48 -0.46
C VAL A 16 -25.07 -2.37 -0.76
N GLU A 17 -25.17 -1.41 0.15
CA GLU A 17 -25.98 -0.20 -0.01
C GLU A 17 -25.02 1.00 -0.06
N GLY A 18 -25.06 1.76 -1.16
CA GLY A 18 -24.10 2.83 -1.42
C GLY A 18 -22.65 2.34 -1.35
N ASN A 19 -21.92 2.84 -0.36
CA ASN A 19 -20.51 2.53 -0.10
C ASN A 19 -20.29 1.59 1.10
N THR A 20 -21.33 0.91 1.61
CA THR A 20 -21.26 0.14 2.86
C THR A 20 -21.77 -1.29 2.69
N ILE A 21 -21.10 -2.25 3.33
CA ILE A 21 -21.57 -3.64 3.44
C ILE A 21 -22.71 -3.68 4.46
N ARG A 22 -23.94 -3.86 3.98
CA ARG A 22 -25.15 -3.85 4.80
C ARG A 22 -25.42 -5.20 5.46
N ARG A 23 -25.27 -6.28 4.70
CA ARG A 23 -25.58 -7.64 5.16
C ARG A 23 -24.69 -8.66 4.47
N MET A 24 -24.38 -9.72 5.20
CA MET A 24 -23.76 -10.93 4.65
C MET A 24 -24.53 -12.12 5.21
N ALA A 25 -25.07 -12.97 4.34
CA ALA A 25 -25.90 -14.10 4.71
C ALA A 25 -25.79 -15.21 3.66
N PRO A 26 -26.27 -16.43 3.95
CA PRO A 26 -26.45 -17.44 2.91
C PRO A 26 -27.25 -16.86 1.73
N ASP A 27 -26.82 -17.17 0.52
CA ASP A 27 -27.38 -16.64 -0.74
C ASP A 27 -28.90 -16.86 -0.82
N ALA A 28 -29.35 -18.06 -0.45
CA ALA A 28 -30.77 -18.43 -0.39
C ALA A 28 -31.63 -17.56 0.57
N GLN A 29 -31.01 -16.80 1.48
CA GLN A 29 -31.70 -15.94 2.45
C GLN A 29 -31.65 -14.45 2.08
N VAL A 30 -31.10 -14.12 0.91
CA VAL A 30 -30.98 -12.74 0.43
C VAL A 30 -31.85 -12.59 -0.82
N PRO A 31 -33.08 -12.06 -0.68
CA PRO A 31 -33.90 -11.77 -1.85
C PRO A 31 -33.28 -10.63 -2.66
N VAL A 32 -33.38 -10.73 -3.99
CA VAL A 32 -33.06 -9.64 -4.90
C VAL A 32 -34.30 -8.76 -5.03
N LEU A 33 -34.21 -7.50 -4.64
CA LEU A 33 -35.32 -6.56 -4.65
C LEU A 33 -35.42 -5.83 -6.01
N PRO A 34 -36.60 -5.32 -6.40
CA PRO A 34 -36.73 -4.47 -7.58
C PRO A 34 -35.79 -3.27 -7.50
N GLY A 35 -34.94 -3.08 -8.52
CA GLY A 35 -33.94 -2.02 -8.59
C GLY A 35 -32.51 -2.46 -8.22
N ASP A 36 -32.35 -3.64 -7.63
CA ASP A 36 -31.02 -4.19 -7.31
C ASP A 36 -30.24 -4.59 -8.57
N TRP A 37 -28.91 -4.46 -8.47
CA TRP A 37 -27.98 -4.98 -9.47
C TRP A 37 -27.25 -6.20 -8.90
N GLU A 38 -27.48 -7.35 -9.51
CA GLU A 38 -26.87 -8.61 -9.07
C GLU A 38 -25.56 -8.89 -9.82
N VAL A 39 -24.54 -9.29 -9.07
CA VAL A 39 -23.26 -9.74 -9.62
C VAL A 39 -23.02 -11.20 -9.22
N ALA A 40 -23.35 -12.10 -10.15
CA ALA A 40 -23.18 -13.54 -9.95
C ALA A 40 -21.69 -13.92 -9.83
N CYS A 41 -21.28 -14.33 -8.64
CA CYS A 41 -19.89 -14.70 -8.31
C CYS A 41 -19.65 -16.22 -8.21
N HIS A 42 -20.44 -17.03 -8.92
CA HIS A 42 -20.29 -18.49 -8.95
C HIS A 42 -18.88 -18.92 -9.37
N GLY A 43 -18.32 -19.89 -8.66
CA GLY A 43 -16.94 -20.38 -8.91
C GLY A 43 -15.84 -19.38 -8.55
N ARG A 44 -16.16 -18.25 -7.90
CA ARG A 44 -15.19 -17.21 -7.50
C ARG A 44 -14.97 -17.18 -6.00
N LEU A 45 -13.76 -16.81 -5.60
CA LEU A 45 -13.51 -16.36 -4.25
C LEU A 45 -13.75 -14.85 -4.16
N VAL A 46 -14.74 -14.48 -3.35
CA VAL A 46 -14.97 -13.09 -2.95
C VAL A 46 -14.22 -12.84 -1.64
N ALA A 47 -13.37 -11.82 -1.63
CA ALA A 47 -12.51 -11.47 -0.50
C ALA A 47 -12.49 -9.93 -0.29
N PRO A 48 -12.06 -9.46 0.89
CA PRO A 48 -11.56 -8.11 1.07
C PRO A 48 -10.68 -7.64 -0.07
N GLY A 49 -10.77 -6.35 -0.39
CA GLY A 49 -9.72 -5.73 -1.20
C GLY A 49 -8.38 -5.87 -0.50
N LEU A 50 -7.32 -6.11 -1.26
CA LEU A 50 -5.96 -6.13 -0.75
C LEU A 50 -5.54 -4.72 -0.35
N VAL A 51 -4.74 -4.62 0.71
CA VAL A 51 -4.09 -3.39 1.14
C VAL A 51 -2.61 -3.47 0.80
N ASP A 52 -2.13 -2.52 0.01
CA ASP A 52 -0.70 -2.34 -0.22
C ASP A 52 -0.15 -1.34 0.79
N CYS A 53 0.49 -1.86 1.84
CA CYS A 53 0.86 -1.07 3.02
C CYS A 53 2.08 -0.17 2.84
N HIS A 54 2.80 -0.27 1.72
CA HIS A 54 3.94 0.60 1.39
C HIS A 54 4.26 0.48 -0.09
N THR A 55 4.14 1.58 -0.83
CA THR A 55 4.35 1.56 -2.28
C THR A 55 4.95 2.87 -2.79
N HIS A 56 5.37 2.82 -4.05
CA HIS A 56 5.90 3.94 -4.82
C HIS A 56 5.20 3.95 -6.18
N LEU A 57 3.98 4.47 -6.23
CA LEU A 57 3.11 4.49 -7.40
C LEU A 57 3.71 5.28 -8.55
N VAL A 58 4.48 6.34 -8.26
CA VAL A 58 5.17 7.14 -9.28
C VAL A 58 6.54 6.55 -9.57
N ASN A 59 7.46 6.60 -8.60
CA ASN A 59 8.84 6.19 -8.79
C ASN A 59 8.98 4.74 -9.23
N GLY A 60 8.11 3.85 -8.74
CA GLY A 60 8.12 2.43 -9.12
C GLY A 60 7.84 2.18 -10.61
N GLN A 61 7.24 3.12 -11.34
CA GLN A 61 7.01 3.00 -12.79
C GLN A 61 8.19 3.49 -13.63
N LEU A 62 9.06 4.31 -13.04
CA LEU A 62 10.21 4.91 -13.72
C LEU A 62 11.46 4.02 -13.65
N LEU A 63 11.43 2.99 -12.81
CA LEU A 63 12.56 2.09 -12.65
C LEU A 63 12.69 1.10 -13.82
N PRO A 64 13.91 0.86 -14.33
CA PRO A 64 14.13 -0.11 -15.39
C PRO A 64 13.65 -1.52 -15.01
N PRO A 65 12.93 -2.23 -15.90
CA PRO A 65 12.34 -3.54 -15.62
C PRO A 65 13.38 -4.66 -15.41
N THR A 66 14.64 -4.39 -15.78
CA THR A 66 15.76 -5.33 -15.70
C THR A 66 16.18 -5.62 -14.27
N GLY A 67 15.74 -4.81 -13.29
CA GLY A 67 16.20 -4.93 -11.91
C GLY A 67 17.60 -4.38 -11.67
N HIS A 68 18.32 -3.96 -12.71
CA HIS A 68 19.68 -3.41 -12.60
C HIS A 68 19.76 -2.24 -11.62
N PHE A 69 18.74 -1.38 -11.60
CA PHE A 69 18.65 -0.25 -10.67
C PHE A 69 18.71 -0.65 -9.19
N LEU A 70 18.20 -1.84 -8.83
CA LEU A 70 18.25 -2.34 -7.46
C LEU A 70 19.62 -2.89 -7.07
N MET A 71 20.46 -3.19 -8.06
CA MET A 71 21.82 -3.69 -7.85
C MET A 71 22.83 -2.55 -7.67
N LEU A 72 22.41 -1.30 -7.92
CA LEU A 72 23.24 -0.13 -7.68
C LEU A 72 23.47 0.07 -6.17
N PRO A 73 24.63 0.61 -5.78
CA PRO A 73 24.87 1.03 -4.40
C PRO A 73 23.74 1.93 -3.89
N PRO A 74 23.29 1.77 -2.62
CA PRO A 74 22.19 2.55 -2.04
C PRO A 74 22.32 4.07 -2.21
N ARG A 75 23.52 4.64 -2.06
CA ARG A 75 23.77 6.08 -2.26
C ARG A 75 23.55 6.50 -3.72
N GLU A 76 24.11 5.76 -4.66
CA GLU A 76 23.94 6.04 -6.09
C GLU A 76 22.46 5.95 -6.50
N ARG A 77 21.76 4.93 -5.99
CA ARG A 77 20.32 4.77 -6.19
C ARG A 77 19.53 5.96 -5.64
N LEU A 78 19.85 6.42 -4.43
CA LEU A 78 19.21 7.58 -3.82
C LEU A 78 19.45 8.85 -4.65
N ASP A 79 20.67 9.09 -5.11
CA ASP A 79 20.98 10.27 -5.92
C ASP A 79 20.28 10.26 -7.27
N ARG A 80 20.20 9.09 -7.94
CA ARG A 80 19.41 8.93 -9.16
C ARG A 80 17.92 9.16 -8.93
N LEU A 81 17.34 8.61 -7.84
CA LEU A 81 15.93 8.84 -7.48
C LEU A 81 15.66 10.33 -7.22
N ARG A 82 16.55 11.00 -6.49
CA ARG A 82 16.44 12.44 -6.20
C ARG A 82 16.52 13.28 -7.48
N HIS A 83 17.39 12.90 -8.42
CA HIS A 83 17.45 13.56 -9.72
C HIS A 83 16.14 13.41 -10.48
N VAL A 84 15.59 12.20 -10.58
CA VAL A 84 14.28 11.96 -11.22
C VAL A 84 13.18 12.76 -10.53
N ALA A 85 13.13 12.77 -9.20
CA ALA A 85 12.14 13.53 -8.44
C ALA A 85 12.15 15.04 -8.72
N ARG A 86 13.30 15.59 -9.16
CA ARG A 86 13.44 16.99 -9.59
C ARG A 86 12.90 17.29 -10.97
N LEU A 87 12.80 16.27 -11.82
CA LEU A 87 12.31 16.40 -13.19
C LEU A 87 10.81 16.17 -13.30
N LEU A 88 10.19 15.56 -12.29
CA LEU A 88 8.77 15.25 -12.31
C LEU A 88 7.92 16.51 -12.27
N THR A 89 7.05 16.65 -13.27
CA THR A 89 5.96 17.63 -13.26
C THR A 89 4.73 17.06 -12.55
N ASN A 90 3.79 17.93 -12.19
CA ASN A 90 2.51 17.49 -11.63
C ASN A 90 1.69 16.63 -12.62
N GLU A 91 1.85 16.86 -13.93
CA GLU A 91 1.22 16.04 -14.97
C GLU A 91 1.81 14.63 -14.99
N ASP A 92 3.13 14.50 -14.87
CA ASP A 92 3.80 13.19 -14.77
C ASP A 92 3.31 12.43 -13.53
N VAL A 93 3.25 13.11 -12.37
CA VAL A 93 2.77 12.53 -11.12
C VAL A 93 1.33 12.03 -11.27
N GLU A 94 0.43 12.82 -11.87
CA GLU A 94 -0.96 12.43 -12.09
C GLU A 94 -1.07 11.21 -13.03
N ALA A 95 -0.38 11.25 -14.17
CA ALA A 95 -0.43 10.21 -15.19
C ALA A 95 0.13 8.87 -14.67
N LEU A 96 1.31 8.90 -14.03
CA LEU A 96 1.96 7.71 -13.48
C LEU A 96 1.15 7.12 -12.31
N THR A 97 0.60 7.98 -11.45
CA THR A 97 -0.27 7.52 -10.36
C THR A 97 -1.54 6.88 -10.90
N ARG A 98 -2.19 7.48 -11.90
CA ARG A 98 -3.40 6.91 -12.53
C ARG A 98 -3.11 5.54 -13.13
N TYR A 99 -1.99 5.40 -13.85
CA TYR A 99 -1.55 4.13 -14.42
C TYR A 99 -1.31 3.06 -13.33
N ALA A 100 -0.53 3.38 -12.30
CA ALA A 100 -0.20 2.46 -11.23
C ALA A 100 -1.45 2.07 -10.41
N ALA A 101 -2.33 3.02 -10.12
CA ALA A 101 -3.56 2.79 -9.38
C ALA A 101 -4.55 1.89 -10.15
N ALA A 102 -4.71 2.10 -11.47
CA ALA A 102 -5.51 1.23 -12.31
C ALA A 102 -4.96 -0.22 -12.34
N ARG A 103 -3.63 -0.36 -12.37
CA ARG A 103 -2.98 -1.68 -12.26
C ARG A 103 -3.23 -2.31 -10.89
N ALA A 104 -3.06 -1.56 -9.80
CA ALA A 104 -3.31 -2.03 -8.44
C ALA A 104 -4.74 -2.60 -8.31
N LEU A 105 -5.75 -1.85 -8.78
CA LEU A 105 -7.16 -2.28 -8.81
C LEU A 105 -7.37 -3.56 -9.64
N ARG A 106 -6.74 -3.66 -10.81
CA ARG A 106 -6.80 -4.87 -11.66
C ARG A 106 -6.25 -6.12 -10.96
N HIS A 107 -5.36 -5.95 -9.99
CA HIS A 107 -4.80 -7.01 -9.17
C HIS A 107 -5.48 -7.17 -7.80
N GLY A 108 -6.60 -6.48 -7.57
CA GLY A 108 -7.39 -6.60 -6.35
C GLY A 108 -6.91 -5.76 -5.17
N VAL A 109 -5.92 -4.88 -5.37
CA VAL A 109 -5.52 -3.86 -4.39
C VAL A 109 -6.53 -2.72 -4.44
N THR A 110 -7.12 -2.42 -3.28
CA THR A 110 -8.15 -1.37 -3.19
C THR A 110 -7.80 -0.26 -2.22
N LEU A 111 -6.68 -0.39 -1.50
CA LEU A 111 -6.05 0.66 -0.72
C LEU A 111 -4.54 0.58 -0.93
N ALA A 112 -3.90 1.71 -1.18
CA ALA A 112 -2.44 1.83 -1.23
C ALA A 112 -1.95 2.90 -0.25
N VAL A 113 -0.81 2.64 0.39
CA VAL A 113 -0.05 3.61 1.17
C VAL A 113 1.15 4.04 0.35
N GLU A 114 1.08 5.25 -0.18
CA GLU A 114 2.03 5.82 -1.11
C GLU A 114 3.05 6.71 -0.40
N HIS A 115 4.30 6.57 -0.83
CA HIS A 115 5.42 7.35 -0.34
C HIS A 115 6.08 8.12 -1.49
N LEU A 116 5.48 9.27 -1.83
CA LEU A 116 5.85 10.08 -3.00
C LEU A 116 7.19 10.80 -2.82
N SER A 117 7.97 10.88 -3.89
CA SER A 117 9.13 11.79 -3.96
C SER A 117 9.00 12.67 -5.21
N CYS A 118 8.85 13.98 -4.99
CA CYS A 118 8.80 15.03 -6.01
C CYS A 118 9.31 16.35 -5.40
N GLN A 119 9.62 17.35 -6.23
CA GLN A 119 10.02 18.68 -5.75
C GLN A 119 8.83 19.56 -5.37
N ASP A 120 7.82 19.64 -6.25
CA ASP A 120 6.55 20.31 -5.95
C ASP A 120 5.66 19.38 -5.12
N VAL A 121 5.75 19.50 -3.79
CA VAL A 121 5.03 18.63 -2.86
C VAL A 121 3.53 18.92 -2.87
N ALA A 122 3.15 20.19 -2.84
CA ALA A 122 1.74 20.58 -2.81
C ALA A 122 1.03 20.15 -4.11
N GLY A 123 1.64 20.47 -5.26
CA GLY A 123 1.13 20.06 -6.56
C GLY A 123 1.15 18.56 -6.77
N GLY A 124 2.23 17.88 -6.35
CA GLY A 124 2.39 16.44 -6.49
C GLY A 124 1.37 15.65 -5.67
N LEU A 125 1.16 15.99 -4.40
CA LEU A 125 0.15 15.33 -3.56
C LEU A 125 -1.28 15.56 -4.10
N ALA A 126 -1.58 16.78 -4.57
CA ALA A 126 -2.86 17.08 -5.20
C ALA A 126 -3.06 16.29 -6.51
N ALA A 127 -2.01 16.13 -7.33
CA ALA A 127 -2.03 15.30 -8.52
C ALA A 127 -2.30 13.83 -8.20
N GLN A 128 -1.69 13.28 -7.14
CA GLN A 128 -1.98 11.92 -6.69
C GLN A 128 -3.42 11.74 -6.22
N ALA A 129 -3.96 12.72 -5.49
CA ALA A 129 -5.34 12.70 -5.04
C ALA A 129 -6.31 12.61 -6.23
N ARG A 130 -6.20 13.53 -7.19
CA ARG A 130 -7.02 13.53 -8.42
C ARG A 130 -6.91 12.23 -9.20
N ALA A 131 -5.69 11.70 -9.35
CA ALA A 131 -5.46 10.44 -10.04
C ALA A 131 -6.17 9.26 -9.36
N ALA A 132 -6.04 9.14 -8.03
CA ALA A 132 -6.64 8.06 -7.23
C ALA A 132 -8.17 8.13 -7.24
N GLU A 133 -8.74 9.33 -7.11
CA GLU A 133 -10.19 9.55 -7.19
C GLU A 133 -10.75 9.17 -8.55
N ALA A 134 -10.09 9.60 -9.63
CA ALA A 134 -10.54 9.33 -11.00
C ALA A 134 -10.66 7.83 -11.31
N VAL A 135 -9.85 6.98 -10.64
CA VAL A 135 -9.90 5.51 -10.80
C VAL A 135 -10.61 4.79 -9.66
N GLY A 136 -10.97 5.49 -8.59
CA GLY A 136 -11.64 4.92 -7.41
C GLY A 136 -10.73 4.10 -6.48
N LEU A 137 -9.42 4.39 -6.44
CA LEU A 137 -8.49 3.77 -5.49
C LEU A 137 -8.52 4.55 -4.15
N ARG A 138 -8.59 3.85 -3.01
CA ARG A 138 -8.30 4.50 -1.72
C ARG A 138 -6.80 4.71 -1.58
N LEU A 139 -6.40 5.91 -1.21
CA LEU A 139 -5.01 6.30 -1.13
C LEU A 139 -4.72 6.95 0.22
N VAL A 140 -3.72 6.43 0.92
CA VAL A 140 -3.02 7.19 1.97
C VAL A 140 -1.73 7.66 1.32
N THR A 141 -1.53 8.96 1.15
CA THR A 141 -0.32 9.49 0.51
C THR A 141 0.45 10.42 1.45
N SER A 142 1.77 10.42 1.28
CA SER A 142 2.71 11.31 1.95
C SER A 142 3.86 11.64 1.02
N HIS A 143 4.47 12.82 1.21
CA HIS A 143 5.79 13.09 0.63
C HIS A 143 6.91 12.52 1.51
N SER A 144 7.95 11.99 0.87
CA SER A 144 9.18 11.45 1.45
C SER A 144 10.13 12.57 1.86
N THR A 145 9.73 13.41 2.83
CA THR A 145 10.52 14.55 3.31
C THR A 145 11.91 14.14 3.80
N HIS A 146 12.94 14.93 3.50
CA HIS A 146 14.33 14.69 3.91
C HIS A 146 15.14 15.98 4.02
N GLY A 147 16.23 15.96 4.80
CA GLY A 147 17.13 17.09 5.04
C GLY A 147 18.25 17.29 4.01
N LEU A 148 18.37 16.41 3.01
CA LEU A 148 19.50 16.42 2.05
C LEU A 148 19.58 17.67 1.15
N ASP A 149 18.49 18.45 1.06
CA ASP A 149 18.41 19.68 0.25
C ASP A 149 18.39 20.94 1.14
N GLY A 150 18.76 20.80 2.42
CA GLY A 150 18.82 21.88 3.40
C GLY A 150 17.57 21.98 4.27
N ALA A 151 17.74 22.55 5.46
CA ALA A 151 16.70 22.62 6.49
C ALA A 151 15.47 23.42 6.05
N ALA A 152 15.66 24.53 5.33
CA ALA A 152 14.55 25.35 4.83
C ALA A 152 13.66 24.58 3.85
N GLN A 153 14.28 23.82 2.93
CA GLN A 153 13.54 23.00 1.97
C GLN A 153 12.80 21.85 2.67
N ALA A 154 13.47 21.18 3.62
CA ALA A 154 12.85 20.11 4.39
C ALA A 154 11.64 20.61 5.19
N GLN A 155 11.74 21.81 5.78
CA GLN A 155 10.63 22.45 6.50
C GLN A 155 9.47 22.78 5.55
N ALA A 156 9.75 23.39 4.39
CA ALA A 156 8.72 23.70 3.40
C ALA A 156 7.99 22.44 2.89
N TRP A 157 8.72 21.34 2.67
CA TRP A 157 8.10 20.07 2.31
C TRP A 157 7.24 19.48 3.43
N LEU A 158 7.72 19.54 4.68
CA LEU A 158 6.95 19.08 5.83
C LEU A 158 5.65 19.87 6.00
N ASP A 159 5.70 21.20 5.84
CA ASP A 159 4.54 22.07 5.94
C ASP A 159 3.51 21.74 4.85
N ALA A 160 3.94 21.58 3.59
CA ALA A 160 3.06 21.16 2.50
C ALA A 160 2.43 19.76 2.74
N ASN A 161 3.21 18.82 3.30
CA ASN A 161 2.73 17.48 3.65
C ASN A 161 1.66 17.55 4.77
N ALA A 162 1.89 18.39 5.77
CA ALA A 162 0.97 18.63 6.88
C ALA A 162 -0.32 19.33 6.42
N ASP A 163 -0.20 20.32 5.54
CA ASP A 163 -1.35 21.05 4.98
C ASP A 163 -2.23 20.16 4.13
N PHE A 164 -1.63 19.33 3.27
CA PHE A 164 -2.37 18.32 2.52
C PHE A 164 -3.09 17.34 3.46
N THR A 165 -2.40 16.88 4.50
CA THR A 165 -2.96 15.96 5.50
C THR A 165 -4.14 16.57 6.24
N ARG A 166 -4.07 17.85 6.61
CA ARG A 166 -5.17 18.58 7.24
C ARG A 166 -6.36 18.73 6.29
N ALA A 167 -6.11 19.12 5.05
CA ALA A 167 -7.15 19.34 4.04
C ALA A 167 -7.90 18.04 3.66
N HIS A 168 -7.23 16.88 3.74
CA HIS A 168 -7.82 15.58 3.37
C HIS A 168 -8.24 14.74 4.59
N ARG A 169 -8.49 15.35 5.75
CA ARG A 169 -8.92 14.65 6.98
C ARG A 169 -10.25 13.91 6.83
N ASP A 170 -11.19 14.47 6.08
CA ASP A 170 -12.56 13.93 5.95
C ASP A 170 -12.91 13.42 4.54
N HIS A 171 -12.01 13.62 3.59
CA HIS A 171 -12.11 13.16 2.21
C HIS A 171 -12.42 11.63 2.06
N PRO A 172 -13.35 11.20 1.19
CA PRO A 172 -13.87 9.82 1.23
C PRO A 172 -12.91 8.71 0.73
N LEU A 173 -11.96 9.03 -0.16
CA LEU A 173 -11.03 8.05 -0.76
C LEU A 173 -9.56 8.30 -0.41
N VAL A 174 -9.15 9.56 -0.41
CA VAL A 174 -7.78 10.01 -0.17
C VAL A 174 -7.60 10.52 1.26
N ARG A 175 -6.48 10.16 1.89
CA ARG A 175 -6.02 10.66 3.20
C ARG A 175 -4.55 11.05 3.08
N GLY A 176 -4.13 12.10 3.79
CA GLY A 176 -2.72 12.44 3.93
C GLY A 176 -2.06 11.73 5.11
N ALA A 177 -0.74 11.61 5.04
CA ALA A 177 0.13 11.10 6.10
C ALA A 177 1.41 11.94 6.15
N LEU A 178 2.15 11.86 7.26
CA LEU A 178 3.44 12.56 7.39
C LEU A 178 4.58 11.62 7.01
N GLY A 179 5.14 11.84 5.83
CA GLY A 179 6.21 11.02 5.30
C GLY A 179 7.58 11.60 5.58
N PHE A 180 8.55 10.73 5.83
CA PHE A 180 9.97 11.07 5.70
C PHE A 180 10.72 9.90 5.10
N HIS A 181 11.85 10.17 4.43
CA HIS A 181 12.57 9.14 3.69
C HIS A 181 13.10 8.03 4.61
N ALA A 182 14.18 8.30 5.34
CA ALA A 182 14.85 7.34 6.21
C ALA A 182 15.62 8.06 7.32
N SER A 183 16.06 7.31 8.34
CA SER A 183 16.77 7.86 9.50
C SER A 183 18.01 8.67 9.09
N PHE A 184 18.90 8.11 8.27
CA PHE A 184 20.14 8.76 7.82
C PHE A 184 19.98 9.98 6.90
N THR A 185 18.76 10.30 6.49
CA THR A 185 18.48 11.46 5.60
C THR A 185 17.80 12.61 6.31
N CYS A 186 17.54 12.47 7.61
CA CYS A 186 16.84 13.46 8.41
C CYS A 186 17.64 13.73 9.68
N ASP A 187 17.79 15.00 10.05
CA ASP A 187 18.31 15.35 11.36
C ASP A 187 17.26 15.14 12.47
N ASP A 188 17.71 15.19 13.72
CA ASP A 188 16.80 14.99 14.85
C ASP A 188 15.76 16.12 15.00
N ALA A 189 16.04 17.33 14.52
CA ALA A 189 15.12 18.46 14.63
C ALA A 189 13.90 18.25 13.73
N LEU A 190 14.13 17.88 12.47
CA LEU A 190 13.11 17.51 11.49
C LEU A 190 12.29 16.31 11.98
N LEU A 191 12.95 15.27 12.49
CA LEU A 191 12.27 14.08 13.00
C LEU A 191 11.38 14.38 14.21
N ARG A 192 11.81 15.23 15.15
CA ARG A 192 10.96 15.68 16.26
C ARG A 192 9.74 16.46 15.77
N ARG A 193 9.93 17.33 14.77
CA ARG A 193 8.83 18.10 14.18
C ARG A 193 7.80 17.21 13.51
N ILE A 194 8.24 16.18 12.78
CA ILE A 194 7.35 15.17 12.19
C ILE A 194 6.57 14.42 13.28
N ALA A 195 7.24 13.99 14.36
CA ALA A 195 6.59 13.28 15.47
C ALA A 195 5.54 14.16 16.15
N GLU A 196 5.86 15.44 16.38
CA GLU A 196 4.94 16.42 16.94
C GLU A 196 3.70 16.61 16.05
N LEU A 197 3.90 16.86 14.75
CA LEU A 197 2.82 17.04 13.79
C LEU A 197 1.96 15.78 13.66
N SER A 198 2.56 14.58 13.70
CA SER A 198 1.82 13.32 13.67
C SER A 198 0.86 13.21 14.85
N ARG A 199 1.31 13.62 16.04
CA ARG A 199 0.47 13.66 17.24
C ARG A 199 -0.62 14.72 17.15
N VAL A 200 -0.27 15.95 16.73
CA VAL A 200 -1.22 17.09 16.66
C VAL A 200 -2.30 16.85 15.62
N LEU A 201 -1.93 16.31 14.45
CA LEU A 201 -2.87 16.01 13.37
C LEU A 201 -3.57 14.65 13.55
N ASP A 202 -3.14 13.84 14.51
CA ASP A 202 -3.50 12.43 14.63
C ASP A 202 -3.38 11.69 13.28
N ALA A 203 -2.22 11.87 12.64
CA ALA A 203 -1.94 11.36 11.31
C ALA A 203 -0.83 10.30 11.35
N PRO A 204 -0.87 9.27 10.49
CA PRO A 204 0.17 8.27 10.44
C PRO A 204 1.50 8.84 9.93
N THR A 205 2.61 8.23 10.34
CA THR A 205 3.92 8.46 9.74
C THR A 205 4.28 7.33 8.78
N VAL A 206 4.88 7.65 7.64
CA VAL A 206 5.30 6.66 6.63
C VAL A 206 6.77 6.87 6.30
N PHE A 207 7.60 5.83 6.45
CA PHE A 207 9.05 5.95 6.26
C PHE A 207 9.73 4.62 6.00
N HIS A 208 10.97 4.66 5.52
CA HIS A 208 11.82 3.47 5.39
C HIS A 208 12.55 3.21 6.71
N LEU A 209 12.49 1.97 7.19
CA LEU A 209 13.13 1.54 8.43
C LEU A 209 14.17 0.47 8.12
N ALA A 210 15.45 0.72 8.44
CA ALA A 210 16.53 -0.26 8.37
C ALA A 210 16.48 -1.09 7.07
N GLU A 211 16.43 -0.38 5.93
CA GLU A 211 16.29 -1.02 4.61
C GLU A 211 17.58 -1.73 4.22
N SER A 212 18.73 -1.15 4.58
CA SER A 212 20.05 -1.63 4.16
C SER A 212 21.11 -1.44 5.24
N GLU A 213 22.22 -2.17 5.12
CA GLU A 213 23.36 -1.99 6.01
C GLU A 213 23.94 -0.57 5.91
N ASP A 214 23.88 0.01 4.72
CA ASP A 214 24.31 1.40 4.49
C ASP A 214 23.43 2.41 5.23
N ASP A 215 22.12 2.12 5.39
CA ASP A 215 21.20 2.91 6.22
C ASP A 215 21.63 2.84 7.70
N LEU A 216 21.91 1.63 8.21
CA LEU A 216 22.41 1.46 9.58
C LEU A 216 23.75 2.17 9.80
N ALA A 217 24.71 1.96 8.91
CA ALA A 217 26.06 2.52 9.00
C ALA A 217 26.03 4.05 8.89
N SER A 218 25.25 4.59 7.94
CA SER A 218 25.11 6.04 7.78
C SER A 218 24.40 6.67 8.99
N THR A 219 23.34 6.05 9.49
CA THR A 219 22.65 6.53 10.70
C THR A 219 23.57 6.53 11.91
N TYR A 220 24.31 5.43 12.12
CA TYR A 220 25.24 5.32 13.23
C TYR A 220 26.40 6.32 13.13
N SER A 221 26.98 6.48 11.93
CA SER A 221 28.08 7.43 11.71
C SER A 221 27.65 8.88 11.95
N GLN A 222 26.42 9.26 11.57
CA GLN A 222 25.94 10.63 11.69
C GLN A 222 25.39 10.96 13.08
N HIS A 223 24.82 9.98 13.78
CA HIS A 223 24.02 10.23 14.98
C HIS A 223 24.45 9.42 16.21
N GLY A 224 25.44 8.53 16.08
CA GLY A 224 25.93 7.68 17.19
C GLY A 224 24.89 6.69 17.73
N LYS A 225 23.80 6.45 16.99
CA LYS A 225 22.69 5.59 17.41
C LYS A 225 22.28 4.65 16.29
N ARG A 226 21.81 3.46 16.66
CA ARG A 226 21.15 2.54 15.72
C ARG A 226 19.77 3.10 15.31
N VAL A 227 19.25 2.63 14.18
CA VAL A 227 18.05 3.20 13.54
C VAL A 227 16.82 3.10 14.44
N VAL A 228 16.52 1.91 14.96
CA VAL A 228 15.30 1.71 15.77
C VAL A 228 15.34 2.48 17.09
N PRO A 229 16.39 2.38 17.93
CA PRO A 229 16.48 3.15 19.18
C PRO A 229 16.46 4.65 18.97
N ARG A 230 17.03 5.15 17.86
CA ARG A 230 16.97 6.57 17.51
C ARG A 230 15.54 7.02 17.25
N LEU A 231 14.81 6.31 16.38
CA LEU A 231 13.43 6.67 16.05
C LEU A 231 12.48 6.50 17.24
N ASP A 232 12.71 5.51 18.09
CA ASP A 232 11.97 5.31 19.33
C ASP A 232 12.12 6.50 20.28
N ALA A 233 13.38 6.90 20.56
CA ALA A 233 13.68 8.03 21.44
C ALA A 233 13.14 9.38 20.92
N LEU A 234 12.88 9.48 19.62
CA LEU A 234 12.30 10.68 18.98
C LEU A 234 10.77 10.63 18.92
N GLY A 235 10.13 9.56 19.42
CA GLY A 235 8.68 9.39 19.43
C GLY A 235 8.07 9.06 18.06
N LEU A 236 8.88 8.55 17.13
CA LEU A 236 8.45 8.17 15.78
C LEU A 236 8.03 6.71 15.67
N LEU A 237 8.39 5.87 16.64
CA LEU A 237 7.84 4.53 16.75
C LEU A 237 6.60 4.56 17.64
N GLY A 238 5.55 3.86 17.23
CA GLY A 238 4.26 3.94 17.90
C GLY A 238 3.11 3.43 17.04
N PRO A 239 1.88 3.42 17.57
CA PRO A 239 0.69 2.96 16.84
C PRO A 239 0.40 3.71 15.54
N ARG A 240 0.94 4.93 15.36
CA ARG A 240 0.80 5.74 14.13
C ARG A 240 1.87 5.46 13.07
N ALA A 241 2.90 4.69 13.39
CA ALA A 241 4.04 4.46 12.50
C ALA A 241 3.75 3.36 11.49
N ILE A 242 3.99 3.65 10.21
CA ILE A 242 4.04 2.70 9.10
C ILE A 242 5.49 2.62 8.61
N ALA A 243 6.21 1.65 9.12
CA ALA A 243 7.61 1.40 8.82
C ALA A 243 7.74 0.44 7.63
N GLY A 244 8.21 0.95 6.51
CA GLY A 244 8.56 0.17 5.33
C GLY A 244 9.85 -0.62 5.55
N TYR A 245 9.88 -1.84 5.01
CA TYR A 245 11.02 -2.76 5.11
C TYR A 245 11.20 -3.33 6.51
N ALA A 246 12.09 -2.77 7.34
CA ALA A 246 12.67 -3.32 8.56
C ALA A 246 13.61 -4.53 8.33
N ARG A 247 14.49 -4.47 7.31
CA ARG A 247 15.20 -5.63 6.74
C ARG A 247 16.42 -6.11 7.51
N VAL A 248 17.14 -5.17 8.10
CA VAL A 248 18.43 -5.43 8.76
C VAL A 248 18.38 -4.98 10.22
N LEU A 249 17.50 -5.61 10.99
CA LEU A 249 17.43 -5.39 12.43
C LEU A 249 18.14 -6.51 13.19
N ASP A 250 18.78 -6.15 14.29
CA ASP A 250 19.17 -7.14 15.30
C ASP A 250 17.97 -7.54 16.17
N SER A 251 18.19 -8.48 17.10
CA SER A 251 17.11 -8.99 17.97
C SER A 251 16.57 -7.94 18.94
N ALA A 252 17.42 -7.06 19.46
CA ALA A 252 17.02 -6.04 20.43
C ALA A 252 16.20 -4.93 19.73
N GLU A 253 16.61 -4.52 18.53
CA GLU A 253 15.84 -3.61 17.69
C GLU A 253 14.50 -4.21 17.27
N ALA A 254 14.47 -5.50 16.92
CA ALA A 254 13.24 -6.19 16.57
C ALA A 254 12.26 -6.23 17.76
N GLU A 255 12.76 -6.49 18.98
CA GLU A 255 11.97 -6.49 20.21
C GLU A 255 11.45 -5.09 20.55
N LEU A 256 12.29 -4.05 20.48
CA LEU A 256 11.87 -2.67 20.69
C LEU A 256 10.81 -2.23 19.68
N LEU A 257 11.00 -2.57 18.40
CA LEU A 257 10.03 -2.28 17.35
C LEU A 257 8.69 -2.99 17.61
N GLU A 258 8.70 -4.23 18.07
CA GLU A 258 7.47 -4.95 18.44
C GLU A 258 6.75 -4.28 19.62
N GLN A 259 7.50 -3.91 20.66
CA GLN A 259 6.99 -3.25 21.87
C GLN A 259 6.40 -1.86 21.58
N SER A 260 7.01 -1.11 20.66
CA SER A 260 6.52 0.22 20.25
C SER A 260 5.11 0.19 19.65
N GLY A 261 4.66 -0.96 19.14
CA GLY A 261 3.38 -1.08 18.44
C GLY A 261 3.39 -0.52 17.00
N ALA A 262 4.56 -0.16 16.46
CA ALA A 262 4.71 0.25 15.07
C ALA A 262 4.21 -0.82 14.09
N PHE A 263 3.63 -0.37 12.98
CA PHE A 263 3.20 -1.25 11.90
C PHE A 263 4.33 -1.44 10.89
N VAL A 264 4.81 -2.67 10.75
CA VAL A 264 5.83 -3.02 9.75
C VAL A 264 5.19 -3.51 8.46
N ALA A 265 5.44 -2.79 7.37
CA ALA A 265 5.06 -3.14 6.01
C ALA A 265 6.23 -3.88 5.31
N LEU A 266 6.14 -5.21 5.28
CA LEU A 266 7.18 -6.03 4.66
C LEU A 266 7.11 -5.99 3.12
N ALA A 267 8.20 -5.57 2.50
CA ALA A 267 8.38 -5.59 1.05
C ALA A 267 9.09 -6.87 0.56
N ALA A 268 8.45 -8.03 0.69
CA ALA A 268 9.08 -9.34 0.47
C ALA A 268 9.76 -9.48 -0.92
N GLY A 269 9.19 -8.88 -1.98
CA GLY A 269 9.79 -8.90 -3.32
C GLY A 269 11.05 -8.05 -3.48
N ALA A 270 11.17 -6.96 -2.72
CA ALA A 270 12.41 -6.17 -2.62
C ALA A 270 13.42 -6.90 -1.72
N CYS A 271 12.99 -7.37 -0.55
CA CYS A 271 13.83 -8.08 0.40
C CYS A 271 14.43 -9.38 -0.17
N ALA A 272 13.71 -10.11 -1.02
CA ALA A 272 14.21 -11.35 -1.63
C ALA A 272 15.27 -11.12 -2.72
N ARG A 273 15.29 -9.94 -3.34
CA ARG A 273 16.27 -9.58 -4.39
C ARG A 273 17.55 -8.99 -3.80
N TRP A 274 17.46 -8.45 -2.59
CA TRP A 274 18.57 -7.83 -1.90
C TRP A 274 19.09 -8.88 -0.90
N SER A 275 20.15 -9.58 -1.28
CA SER A 275 20.72 -10.69 -0.50
C SER A 275 20.86 -10.33 1.00
N ALA A 276 20.45 -11.28 1.85
CA ALA A 276 20.58 -11.29 3.33
C ALA A 276 19.67 -10.35 4.13
N ALA A 277 18.35 -10.60 4.16
CA ALA A 277 17.52 -10.13 5.27
C ALA A 277 17.94 -10.82 6.57
N ARG A 278 18.19 -10.05 7.64
CA ARG A 278 18.63 -10.56 8.95
C ARG A 278 17.55 -10.49 10.02
N THR A 279 16.48 -9.72 9.78
CA THR A 279 15.42 -9.50 10.76
C THR A 279 14.63 -10.77 11.08
N PRO A 280 14.35 -11.06 12.36
CA PRO A 280 13.45 -12.14 12.78
C PRO A 280 11.98 -11.74 12.58
N TRP A 281 11.53 -11.69 11.32
CA TRP A 281 10.20 -11.23 10.88
C TRP A 281 8.99 -11.89 11.54
N THR A 282 9.17 -13.10 12.09
CA THR A 282 8.12 -13.83 12.82
C THR A 282 7.59 -13.04 14.03
N ARG A 283 8.40 -12.12 14.57
CA ARG A 283 8.06 -11.26 15.71
C ARG A 283 7.40 -9.94 15.29
N CYS A 284 7.93 -9.27 14.27
CA CYS A 284 7.57 -7.86 14.00
C CYS A 284 6.57 -7.64 12.85
N CYS A 285 6.42 -8.55 11.89
CA CYS A 285 5.58 -8.29 10.71
C CYS A 285 4.10 -8.15 11.08
N ARG A 286 3.44 -7.08 10.60
CA ARG A 286 2.00 -6.85 10.81
C ARG A 286 1.21 -6.68 9.50
N GLY A 287 1.87 -6.32 8.39
CA GLY A 287 1.32 -6.29 7.03
C GLY A 287 2.31 -6.70 5.95
N SER A 288 1.86 -6.69 4.69
CA SER A 288 2.67 -7.04 3.52
C SER A 288 2.41 -6.06 2.39
N THR A 289 3.43 -5.71 1.61
CA THR A 289 3.21 -5.05 0.32
C THR A 289 2.64 -6.06 -0.67
N CYS A 290 1.52 -5.72 -1.31
CA CYS A 290 0.92 -6.57 -2.33
C CYS A 290 1.56 -6.38 -3.70
N TRP A 291 2.30 -5.29 -3.87
CA TRP A 291 2.96 -4.93 -5.12
C TRP A 291 4.45 -4.74 -4.95
N GLY A 292 5.20 -5.40 -5.83
CA GLY A 292 6.64 -5.27 -5.89
C GLY A 292 7.03 -3.94 -6.51
N SER A 293 7.33 -2.95 -5.68
CA SER A 293 8.19 -1.80 -5.99
C SER A 293 9.64 -2.22 -6.28
N ALA A 294 9.91 -3.53 -6.36
CA ALA A 294 11.12 -4.07 -6.95
C ALA A 294 10.94 -4.23 -8.49
N PRO A 295 11.74 -3.58 -9.36
CA PRO A 295 11.68 -3.62 -10.82
C PRO A 295 11.57 -5.00 -11.50
N GLY A 296 11.80 -6.12 -10.81
CA GLY A 296 11.48 -7.44 -11.33
C GLY A 296 10.02 -7.87 -11.21
N ALA A 297 9.09 -7.00 -10.74
CA ALA A 297 7.69 -7.17 -11.07
C ALA A 297 7.44 -6.99 -12.59
N MET A 298 8.33 -6.27 -13.28
CA MET A 298 8.19 -5.93 -14.69
C MET A 298 8.64 -7.04 -15.65
N ALA A 299 9.47 -8.00 -15.23
CA ALA A 299 9.92 -9.10 -16.10
C ALA A 299 8.91 -10.26 -16.26
N ALA A 300 7.82 -10.29 -15.48
CA ALA A 300 6.82 -11.36 -15.58
C ALA A 300 5.41 -10.87 -15.24
N SER A 301 4.62 -10.51 -16.26
CA SER A 301 3.15 -10.75 -16.28
C SER A 301 2.48 -10.45 -17.64
N ARG A 302 2.90 -11.16 -18.70
CA ARG A 302 1.87 -11.98 -19.37
C ARG A 302 1.58 -13.12 -18.38
N THR A 303 0.31 -13.41 -18.16
CA THR A 303 -0.23 -14.43 -17.22
C THR A 303 -0.50 -13.94 -15.78
N ASN A 304 -1.81 -13.85 -15.51
CA ASN A 304 -2.57 -14.25 -14.32
C ASN A 304 -1.98 -14.02 -12.91
N CYS A 305 -2.84 -13.58 -11.97
CA CYS A 305 -2.55 -13.48 -10.54
C CYS A 305 -2.25 -14.82 -9.84
N SER A 306 -2.36 -15.96 -10.54
CA SER A 306 -2.19 -17.27 -9.93
C SER A 306 -0.77 -17.57 -9.39
N PRO A 307 0.37 -17.12 -9.95
CA PRO A 307 1.67 -17.58 -9.44
C PRO A 307 2.21 -16.77 -8.24
N ARG A 308 1.77 -15.53 -8.00
CA ARG A 308 2.42 -14.66 -6.99
C ARG A 308 1.87 -14.78 -5.56
N TRP A 309 0.61 -15.19 -5.41
CA TRP A 309 0.12 -15.71 -4.13
C TRP A 309 0.97 -16.91 -3.68
N TRP A 310 1.41 -17.73 -4.65
CA TRP A 310 2.35 -18.83 -4.42
C TRP A 310 3.80 -18.35 -4.24
N ALA A 311 4.26 -17.26 -4.85
CA ALA A 311 5.62 -16.74 -4.64
C ALA A 311 5.87 -16.26 -3.19
N CYS A 312 4.86 -15.73 -2.49
CA CYS A 312 4.92 -15.51 -1.04
C CYS A 312 5.03 -16.82 -0.24
N CYS A 313 4.55 -17.94 -0.79
CA CYS A 313 4.63 -19.28 -0.22
C CYS A 313 5.85 -20.09 -0.71
N ALA A 314 6.55 -19.65 -1.78
CA ALA A 314 7.51 -20.46 -2.53
C ALA A 314 8.84 -19.75 -2.84
N SER A 315 9.13 -18.60 -2.20
CA SER A 315 10.46 -17.98 -2.32
C SER A 315 11.50 -18.92 -1.67
N PRO A 316 12.53 -19.40 -2.41
CA PRO A 316 13.57 -20.22 -1.82
C PRO A 316 14.37 -19.37 -0.84
N VAL A 317 14.18 -19.63 0.45
CA VAL A 317 14.99 -19.04 1.50
C VAL A 317 16.42 -19.63 1.41
N PRO A 318 17.49 -18.83 1.53
CA PRO A 318 18.86 -19.32 1.50
C PRO A 318 19.09 -20.46 2.51
N ALA A 319 19.98 -21.40 2.15
CA ALA A 319 20.10 -22.72 2.78
C ALA A 319 20.32 -22.73 4.31
N GLY A 320 20.77 -21.62 4.92
CA GLY A 320 20.89 -21.46 6.37
C GLY A 320 19.56 -21.35 7.14
N CYS A 321 18.42 -21.21 6.47
CA CYS A 321 17.11 -21.09 7.11
C CYS A 321 16.30 -22.40 7.15
N ARG A 322 16.85 -23.53 6.69
CA ARG A 322 16.06 -24.77 6.50
C ARG A 322 15.60 -25.44 7.80
N THR A 323 16.22 -25.14 8.95
CA THR A 323 15.82 -25.69 10.26
C THR A 323 14.62 -24.98 10.90
N TRP A 324 14.12 -23.89 10.30
CA TRP A 324 13.02 -23.07 10.84
C TRP A 324 11.65 -23.30 10.16
N MET A 325 11.53 -24.29 9.27
CA MET A 325 10.31 -24.53 8.48
C MET A 325 9.14 -25.18 9.24
N GLY A 326 9.33 -25.63 10.49
CA GLY A 326 8.26 -26.25 11.29
C GLY A 326 7.14 -25.30 11.78
N ARG A 327 7.23 -24.00 11.52
CA ARG A 327 6.28 -22.98 12.05
C ARG A 327 5.71 -22.01 11.01
N TRP A 328 5.70 -22.35 9.72
CA TRP A 328 4.95 -21.56 8.74
C TRP A 328 3.45 -21.86 8.85
N ARG A 329 2.69 -20.89 9.39
CA ARG A 329 1.22 -20.95 9.45
C ARG A 329 0.64 -20.74 8.05
N THR A 330 -0.44 -21.47 7.79
CA THR A 330 -1.16 -21.63 6.51
C THR A 330 -1.38 -20.34 5.71
N CYS A 331 -1.64 -20.50 4.39
CA CYS A 331 -2.00 -19.45 3.42
C CYS A 331 -3.05 -18.42 3.93
N SER A 332 -3.90 -18.86 4.87
CA SER A 332 -4.87 -18.02 5.58
C SER A 332 -4.27 -16.88 6.42
N SER A 333 -3.03 -17.01 6.88
CA SER A 333 -2.37 -16.04 7.76
C SER A 333 -1.79 -14.85 6.98
N THR A 334 -1.22 -15.10 5.80
CA THR A 334 -0.74 -14.07 4.87
C THR A 334 -1.91 -13.24 4.34
N ALA A 335 -2.97 -13.90 3.86
CA ALA A 335 -4.19 -13.22 3.42
C ALA A 335 -4.84 -12.38 4.54
N ARG A 336 -4.80 -12.86 5.79
CA ARG A 336 -5.26 -12.07 6.94
C ARG A 336 -4.40 -10.82 7.19
N ARG A 337 -3.08 -10.91 7.02
CA ARG A 337 -2.18 -9.77 7.20
C ARG A 337 -2.33 -8.73 6.08
N SER A 338 -2.61 -9.14 4.85
CA SER A 338 -2.84 -8.24 3.70
C SER A 338 -4.25 -7.65 3.62
N CYS A 339 -5.24 -8.27 4.28
CA CYS A 339 -6.65 -7.85 4.20
C CYS A 339 -7.26 -7.34 5.51
N ALA A 340 -6.76 -7.78 6.67
CA ALA A 340 -7.47 -7.64 7.94
C ALA A 340 -6.68 -7.01 9.10
N ARG A 341 -5.38 -6.72 8.91
CA ARG A 341 -4.57 -5.96 9.87
C ARG A 341 -4.12 -4.67 9.21
N GLY A 342 -4.84 -3.59 9.48
CA GLY A 342 -4.35 -2.24 9.23
C GLY A 342 -4.02 -1.55 10.56
N CYS A 343 -3.23 -0.50 10.49
CA CYS A 343 -2.95 0.41 11.60
C CYS A 343 -4.24 1.14 12.06
N SER A 344 -4.29 1.70 13.26
CA SER A 344 -5.43 2.53 13.72
C SER A 344 -5.79 3.65 12.74
N ALA A 345 -4.80 4.14 11.97
CA ALA A 345 -4.96 5.14 10.91
C ALA A 345 -5.43 4.57 9.56
N CYS A 346 -5.46 3.24 9.39
CA CYS A 346 -5.81 2.56 8.14
C CYS A 346 -6.73 1.36 8.47
N PRO A 347 -8.03 1.60 8.78
CA PRO A 347 -8.88 0.55 9.33
C PRO A 347 -8.98 -0.65 8.39
N PRO A 348 -8.98 -1.89 8.93
CA PRO A 348 -8.85 -3.10 8.14
C PRO A 348 -10.02 -3.32 7.18
N GLY A 349 -9.76 -3.89 6.02
CA GLY A 349 -10.77 -4.35 5.05
C GLY A 349 -11.58 -5.57 5.49
N ALA A 350 -11.70 -5.84 6.80
CA ALA A 350 -12.41 -7.00 7.28
C ALA A 350 -13.91 -6.90 6.98
N TRP A 351 -14.47 -7.90 6.30
CA TRP A 351 -15.90 -7.92 5.97
C TRP A 351 -16.73 -8.08 7.25
N ARG A 352 -17.36 -6.97 7.64
CA ARG A 352 -18.28 -6.84 8.77
C ARG A 352 -19.40 -5.87 8.38
N ARG A 353 -20.55 -5.99 9.03
CA ARG A 353 -21.66 -5.04 8.87
C ARG A 353 -21.16 -3.63 9.20
N GLY A 354 -21.44 -2.67 8.34
CA GLY A 354 -20.98 -1.28 8.50
C GLY A 354 -19.56 -1.00 7.97
N ALA A 355 -18.83 -1.99 7.47
CA ALA A 355 -17.54 -1.76 6.81
C ALA A 355 -17.73 -1.16 5.41
N SER A 356 -16.76 -0.37 4.96
CA SER A 356 -16.76 0.20 3.61
C SER A 356 -16.71 -0.89 2.53
N ARG A 357 -17.35 -0.60 1.38
CA ARG A 357 -17.43 -1.48 0.21
C ARG A 357 -16.03 -1.65 -0.40
N THR A 358 -15.31 -2.66 0.07
CA THR A 358 -13.98 -3.04 -0.46
C THR A 358 -14.01 -4.53 -0.79
N SER A 359 -14.06 -4.86 -2.09
CA SER A 359 -14.15 -6.25 -2.53
C SER A 359 -13.28 -6.51 -3.75
N SER A 360 -12.53 -7.61 -3.70
CA SER A 360 -11.88 -8.16 -4.88
C SER A 360 -12.44 -9.57 -5.14
N SER A 361 -12.62 -9.92 -6.41
CA SER A 361 -12.98 -11.29 -6.83
C SER A 361 -11.82 -11.89 -7.61
N MET A 362 -11.29 -13.04 -7.18
CA MET A 362 -10.20 -13.73 -7.87
C MET A 362 -10.74 -14.89 -8.73
N THR A 363 -10.29 -14.98 -9.99
CA THR A 363 -10.69 -16.04 -10.96
C THR A 363 -9.70 -16.21 -12.12
N SER A 364 -9.80 -17.38 -12.80
CA SER A 364 -9.21 -17.68 -14.11
C SER A 364 -10.03 -17.21 -15.34
N CYS A 365 -11.28 -16.71 -15.18
CA CYS A 365 -12.13 -16.19 -16.26
C CYS A 365 -12.90 -14.91 -15.85
N PRO A 366 -13.30 -14.01 -16.77
CA PRO A 366 -14.02 -12.76 -16.45
C PRO A 366 -15.51 -12.97 -16.06
N PRO A 367 -16.13 -12.07 -15.25
CA PRO A 367 -17.51 -12.23 -14.77
C PRO A 367 -18.55 -11.93 -15.85
N ARG A 368 -19.71 -12.61 -15.79
CA ARG A 368 -20.90 -12.30 -16.61
C ARG A 368 -21.82 -11.38 -15.81
N ILE A 369 -21.99 -10.14 -16.27
CA ILE A 369 -23.02 -9.24 -15.76
C ILE A 369 -24.35 -9.64 -16.42
N ARG A 370 -25.35 -10.04 -15.65
CA ARG A 370 -26.70 -10.29 -16.16
C ARG A 370 -27.61 -9.13 -15.73
N ARG A 371 -28.04 -8.30 -16.67
CA ARG A 371 -29.26 -7.50 -16.50
C ARG A 371 -30.45 -8.40 -16.83
N ARG A 372 -31.40 -8.57 -15.90
CA ARG A 372 -32.73 -9.06 -16.28
C ARG A 372 -33.52 -7.87 -16.80
N ALA A 373 -33.49 -7.66 -18.11
CA ALA A 373 -34.48 -6.85 -18.81
C ALA A 373 -35.69 -7.75 -19.13
N THR A 374 -36.88 -7.27 -18.80
CA THR A 374 -38.17 -7.82 -19.22
C THR A 374 -38.29 -7.74 -20.76
N ARG A 375 -38.24 -8.92 -21.42
CA ARG A 375 -38.59 -9.33 -22.81
C ARG A 375 -38.42 -8.38 -24.04
N PRO A 376 -38.20 -8.95 -25.25
CA PRO A 376 -37.47 -8.29 -26.34
C PRO A 376 -38.37 -7.71 -27.45
N ILE A 377 -37.96 -6.60 -28.07
CA ILE A 377 -38.40 -6.19 -29.41
C ILE A 377 -37.20 -5.59 -30.17
N CYS A 378 -36.98 -6.16 -31.36
CA CYS A 378 -36.26 -5.69 -32.55
C CYS A 378 -34.74 -5.44 -32.55
N SER A 379 -34.12 -6.14 -33.49
CA SER A 379 -32.85 -5.91 -34.16
C SER A 379 -32.67 -4.49 -34.70
N GLY A 380 -31.51 -3.89 -34.49
CA GLY A 380 -31.12 -2.63 -35.12
C GLY A 380 -29.78 -2.13 -34.60
N SER A 381 -28.90 -1.78 -35.52
CA SER A 381 -27.55 -1.24 -35.32
C SER A 381 -27.51 0.00 -34.42
N TRP A 382 -26.56 0.07 -33.47
CA TRP A 382 -26.38 1.24 -32.63
C TRP A 382 -25.22 2.12 -33.15
N ARG A 383 -25.59 3.29 -33.71
CA ARG A 383 -24.75 4.50 -33.73
C ARG A 383 -25.00 5.28 -32.43
N ILE A 384 -23.93 5.76 -31.81
CA ILE A 384 -24.01 6.66 -30.65
C ILE A 384 -24.11 8.11 -31.19
N ARG A 385 -25.23 8.80 -30.90
CA ARG A 385 -25.31 10.27 -30.94
C ARG A 385 -25.59 10.78 -29.53
N ARG A 386 -24.79 11.76 -29.09
CA ARG A 386 -25.05 12.61 -27.92
C ARG A 386 -26.26 13.50 -28.22
N TRP A 387 -27.15 13.65 -27.24
CA TRP A 387 -28.15 14.71 -27.23
C TRP A 387 -28.04 15.50 -25.93
N GLY A 388 -28.01 16.83 -26.07
CA GLY A 388 -27.89 17.81 -24.99
C GLY A 388 -29.18 17.92 -24.19
N GLY A 389 -29.04 18.36 -22.95
CA GLY A 389 -30.17 18.70 -22.08
C GLY A 389 -30.80 20.05 -22.42
N PRO A 390 -32.06 20.30 -22.01
CA PRO A 390 -32.80 21.52 -22.33
C PRO A 390 -32.61 22.65 -21.30
N SER A 391 -32.75 23.87 -21.84
CA SER A 391 -32.89 25.23 -21.27
C SER A 391 -31.83 25.73 -20.29
#